data_AF-A0A8T4YMU2-F1
#
_entry.id   AF-A0A8T4YMU2-F1
#
_cell.length_a   1.000
_cell.length_b   1.000
_cell.length_c   1.000
_cell.angle_alpha   90.00
_cell.angle_beta   90.00
_cell.angle_gamma   90.00
#
_symmetry.space_group_name_H-M   'P 1'
#
loop_
_entity.id
_entity.type
_entity.pdbx_description
1 polymer ?
#
loop_
_entity_poly.entity_id
_entity_poly.type
_entity_poly.pdbx_seq_one_letter_code
_entity_poly.pdbx_strand_id
1 'polypeptide(L)'
;MAKNSSQHGELKPTLGLFDATAISIGAIVGAGIYVVTGIAARFAGPALIVSMLLAAAISTLTALSFAELTLWKPIEGSIYEYSY
;
A
#
# COMPACT_ATOMS: atom_id res chain seq x y z
N MET A 1 41.84 6.39 -8.79
CA MET A 1 40.45 5.96 -9.06
C MET A 1 39.77 5.76 -7.71
N ALA A 2 38.99 6.76 -7.26
CA ALA A 2 38.28 6.70 -5.99
C ALA A 2 36.92 6.03 -6.19
N LYS A 3 36.74 4.82 -5.66
CA LYS A 3 35.46 4.12 -5.60
C LYS A 3 34.68 4.72 -4.42
N ASN A 4 33.79 5.67 -4.70
CA ASN A 4 32.90 6.23 -3.69
C ASN A 4 31.80 5.20 -3.38
N SER A 5 32.12 4.22 -2.56
CA SER A 5 31.14 3.35 -1.91
C SER A 5 30.43 4.16 -0.84
N SER A 6 29.32 4.78 -1.21
CA SER A 6 28.31 5.26 -0.27
C SER A 6 28.01 4.13 0.71
N GLN A 7 28.43 4.34 1.95
CA GLN A 7 28.13 3.54 3.13
C GLN A 7 26.62 3.48 3.34
N HIS A 8 25.92 2.64 2.58
CA HIS A 8 24.66 2.10 3.02
C HIS A 8 25.02 0.99 4.00
N GLY A 9 24.93 1.27 5.29
CA GLY A 9 24.97 0.20 6.29
C GLY A 9 23.91 -0.82 5.89
N GLU A 10 24.35 -2.02 5.54
CA GLU A 10 23.48 -3.11 5.09
C GLU A 10 22.45 -3.36 6.20
N LEU A 11 21.22 -2.90 5.98
CA LEU A 11 20.16 -3.01 6.97
C LEU A 11 19.84 -4.50 7.10
N LYS A 12 20.01 -5.03 8.31
CA LYS A 12 19.65 -6.42 8.56
C LYS A 12 18.13 -6.56 8.35
N PRO A 13 17.65 -7.45 7.47
CA PRO A 13 16.23 -7.69 7.29
C PRO A 13 15.68 -8.29 8.58
N THR A 14 15.07 -7.44 9.40
CA THR A 14 14.51 -7.78 10.72
C THR A 14 12.99 -7.76 10.71
N LEU A 15 12.39 -7.22 9.65
CA LEU A 15 10.96 -7.03 9.52
C LEU A 15 10.30 -8.37 9.19
N GLY A 16 9.47 -8.87 10.11
CA GLY A 16 8.68 -10.07 9.88
C GLY A 16 7.43 -9.77 9.04
N LEU A 17 6.69 -10.83 8.70
CA LEU A 17 5.40 -10.71 8.00
C LEU A 17 4.42 -9.81 8.79
N PHE A 18 4.37 -9.99 10.11
CA PHE A 18 3.47 -9.22 10.97
C PHE A 18 3.82 -7.73 10.97
N ASP A 19 5.10 -7.41 11.14
CA ASP A 19 5.57 -6.03 11.13
C ASP A 19 5.30 -5.35 9.78
N ALA A 20 5.58 -6.05 8.67
CA ALA A 20 5.31 -5.56 7.33
C ALA A 20 3.80 -5.30 7.11
N THR A 21 2.93 -6.24 7.49
CA THR A 21 1.47 -6.06 7.37
C THR A 21 0.94 -4.93 8.24
N ALA A 22 1.44 -4.78 9.48
CA ALA A 22 1.06 -3.71 10.38
C ALA A 22 1.42 -2.33 9.81
N ILE A 23 2.62 -2.21 9.23
CA ILE A 23 3.06 -1.00 8.54
C ILE A 23 2.15 -0.69 7.35
N SER A 24 1.81 -1.68 6.52
CA SER A 24 0.90 -1.49 5.39
C SER A 24 -0.49 -1.01 5.84
N ILE A 25 -1.06 -1.61 6.89
CA ILE A 25 -2.35 -1.19 7.44
C ILE A 25 -2.28 0.26 7.94
N GLY A 26 -1.22 0.62 8.67
CA GLY A 26 -0.99 1.98 9.15
C GLY A 26 -0.80 3.01 8.02
N ALA A 27 -0.22 2.60 6.89
CA ALA A 27 -0.06 3.45 5.72
C ALA A 27 -1.39 3.69 4.96
N ILE A 28 -2.30 2.71 4.96
CA ILE A 28 -3.62 2.81 4.29
C ILE A 28 -4.62 3.58 5.14
N VAL A 29 -4.66 3.32 6.45
CA VAL A 29 -5.63 3.93 7.37
C VAL A 29 -5.10 5.27 7.87
N GLY A 30 -5.55 6.36 7.25
CA GLY A 30 -5.14 7.74 7.61
C GLY A 30 -6.31 8.70 7.84
N ALA A 31 -6.00 10.00 7.97
CA ALA A 31 -7.00 11.04 8.20
C ALA A 31 -8.12 11.08 7.13
N GLY A 32 -7.83 10.63 5.91
CA GLY A 32 -8.77 10.60 4.78
C GLY A 32 -10.06 9.83 5.09
N ILE A 33 -9.97 8.64 5.69
CA ILE A 33 -11.19 7.85 5.98
C ILE A 33 -12.06 8.52 7.05
N TYR A 34 -11.48 9.26 7.99
CA TYR A 34 -12.25 9.95 9.03
C TYR A 34 -12.96 11.20 8.51
N VAL A 35 -12.30 11.96 7.63
CA VAL A 35 -12.86 13.23 7.12
C VAL A 35 -13.72 13.03 5.87
N VAL A 36 -13.21 12.31 4.88
CA VAL A 36 -13.87 12.15 3.57
C VAL A 36 -15.16 11.33 3.71
N THR A 37 -15.19 10.32 4.59
CA THR A 37 -16.39 9.51 4.82
C THR A 37 -17.54 10.34 5.36
N GLY A 38 -17.28 11.31 6.26
CA GLY A 38 -18.33 12.20 6.79
C GLY A 38 -18.91 13.12 5.72
N ILE A 39 -18.06 13.63 4.82
CA ILE A 39 -18.48 14.44 3.66
C ILE A 39 -19.28 13.55 2.69
N ALA A 40 -18.76 12.39 2.34
CA ALA A 40 -19.40 11.43 1.44
C ALA A 40 -20.75 10.93 1.99
N ALA A 41 -20.87 10.74 3.31
CA ALA A 41 -22.11 10.33 3.96
C ALA A 41 -23.22 11.39 3.82
N ARG A 42 -22.87 12.68 3.83
CA ARG A 42 -23.85 13.76 3.59
C ARG A 42 -24.38 13.77 2.16
N PHE A 43 -23.55 13.37 1.19
CA PHE A 43 -23.96 13.31 -0.22
C PHE A 43 -24.67 12.01 -0.58
N ALA A 44 -24.14 10.86 -0.17
CA ALA A 44 -24.63 9.53 -0.53
C ALA A 44 -25.64 8.94 0.47
N GLY A 45 -25.68 9.45 1.71
CA GLY A 45 -26.54 8.92 2.76
C GLY A 45 -26.28 7.42 3.02
N PRO A 46 -27.31 6.59 3.22
CA PRO A 46 -27.15 5.16 3.51
C PRO A 46 -26.52 4.36 2.36
N ALA A 47 -26.51 4.89 1.13
CA ALA A 47 -25.87 4.24 -0.02
C ALA A 47 -24.34 4.23 0.05
N LEU A 48 -23.73 5.02 0.95
CA LEU A 48 -22.29 5.06 1.17
C LEU A 48 -21.71 3.66 1.47
N ILE A 49 -22.42 2.85 2.26
CA ILE A 49 -21.97 1.51 2.63
C ILE A 49 -21.86 0.61 1.39
N VAL A 50 -22.83 0.70 0.47
CA VAL A 50 -22.83 -0.06 -0.79
C VAL A 50 -21.64 0.36 -1.66
N SER A 51 -21.36 1.67 -1.75
CA SER A 51 -20.20 2.19 -2.46
C SER A 51 -18.87 1.72 -1.85
N MET A 52 -18.77 1.69 -0.52
CA MET A 52 -17.59 1.19 0.19
C MET A 52 -17.35 -0.30 -0.03
N LEU A 53 -18.41 -1.12 -0.05
CA LEU A 53 -18.30 -2.55 -0.35
C LEU A 53 -17.82 -2.80 -1.79
N LEU A 54 -18.35 -2.04 -2.76
CA LEU A 54 -17.89 -2.12 -4.14
C LEU A 54 -16.42 -1.69 -4.29
N ALA A 55 -16.04 -0.58 -3.63
CA ALA A 55 -14.66 -0.11 -3.63
C ALA A 55 -13.71 -1.13 -3.00
N ALA A 56 -14.10 -1.77 -1.89
CA ALA A 56 -13.31 -2.82 -1.23
C ALA A 56 -13.13 -4.05 -2.14
N ALA A 57 -14.17 -4.46 -2.86
CA ALA A 57 -14.07 -5.55 -3.82
C ALA A 57 -13.06 -5.23 -4.93
N ILE A 58 -13.19 -4.07 -5.57
CA ILE A 58 -12.27 -3.63 -6.64
C ILE A 58 -10.84 -3.54 -6.09
N SER A 59 -10.64 -2.93 -4.93
CA SER A 59 -9.33 -2.79 -4.31
C SER A 59 -8.68 -4.13 -3.99
N THR A 60 -9.46 -5.16 -3.62
CA THR A 60 -8.93 -6.50 -3.36
C THR A 60 -8.40 -7.15 -4.64
N LEU A 61 -9.13 -6.99 -5.75
CA LEU A 61 -8.66 -7.47 -7.07
C LEU A 61 -7.38 -6.77 -7.49
N THR A 62 -7.31 -5.45 -7.30
CA THR A 62 -6.09 -4.68 -7.55
C THR A 62 -4.94 -5.18 -6.68
N ALA A 63 -5.16 -5.33 -5.37
CA ALA A 63 -4.14 -5.83 -4.45
C ALA A 63 -3.60 -7.22 -4.84
N LEU A 64 -4.47 -8.11 -5.32
CA LEU A 64 -4.06 -9.44 -5.79
C LEU A 64 -3.16 -9.35 -7.04
N SER A 65 -3.49 -8.48 -7.98
CA SER A 65 -2.64 -8.23 -9.16
C SER A 65 -1.26 -7.67 -8.77
N PHE A 66 -1.21 -6.75 -7.80
CA PHE A 66 0.07 -6.25 -7.26
C PHE A 66 0.84 -7.32 -6.48
N ALA A 67 0.15 -8.22 -5.76
CA ALA A 67 0.78 -9.34 -5.07
C ALA A 67 1.45 -10.31 -6.06
N GLU A 68 0.82 -10.58 -7.20
CA GLU A 68 1.41 -11.43 -8.25
C GLU A 68 2.65 -10.77 -8.88
N LEU A 69 2.62 -9.46 -9.12
CA LEU A 69 3.76 -8.71 -9.65
C LEU A 69 4.96 -8.68 -8.69
N THR A 70 4.70 -8.54 -7.38
CA THR A 70 5.75 -8.57 -6.35
C THR A 70 6.39 -9.95 -6.19
N LEU A 71 5.64 -11.03 -6.43
CA LEU A 71 6.21 -12.38 -6.49
C LEU A 71 7.14 -12.57 -7.70
N TRP A 72 6.82 -11.96 -8.84
CA TRP A 72 7.63 -12.11 -10.06
C TRP A 72 8.94 -11.33 -10.01
N LYS A 73 8.94 -10.12 -9.44
CA LYS A 73 10.14 -9.26 -9.28
C LYS A 73 10.19 -8.73 -7.84
N PRO A 74 10.79 -9.48 -6.89
CA PRO A 74 10.94 -9.06 -5.49
C PRO A 74 12.12 -8.08 -5.38
N ILE A 75 11.96 -6.89 -5.95
CA ILE A 75 12.93 -5.80 -5.88
C ILE A 75 12.41 -4.77 -4.89
N GLU A 76 13.33 -4.22 -4.09
CA GLU A 76 13.05 -3.09 -3.22
C GLU A 76 12.75 -1.86 -4.08
N GLY A 77 11.48 -1.64 -4.35
CA GLY A 77 11.07 -0.70 -5.36
C GLY A 77 9.56 -0.51 -5.37
N SER A 78 9.12 0.73 -5.34
CA SER A 78 7.71 1.04 -5.55
C SER A 78 7.38 0.82 -7.03
N ILE A 79 6.22 1.28 -7.48
CA ILE A 79 5.69 1.05 -8.83
C ILE A 79 6.68 1.47 -9.96
N TYR A 80 7.65 2.32 -9.64
CA TYR A 80 8.70 2.81 -10.54
C TYR A 80 9.65 1.69 -11.05
N GLU A 81 10.00 0.70 -10.23
CA GLU A 81 10.85 -0.43 -10.62
C GLU A 81 10.20 -1.40 -11.62
N TYR A 82 8.89 -1.34 -11.82
CA TYR A 82 8.21 -2.15 -12.84
C TYR A 82 8.19 -1.48 -14.23
N SER A 83 8.43 -0.17 -14.28
CA SER A 83 8.37 0.62 -15.52
C SER A 83 9.72 0.80 -16.22
N TYR A 84 10.83 0.52 -15.52
CA TYR A 84 12.21 0.60 -16.02
C TYR A 84 12.83 -0.80 -16.15
#